data_AF-C4GGG8-F1
#
_entry.id   AF-C4GGG8-F1
#
_cell.length_a   1.000
_cell.length_b   1.000
_cell.length_c   1.000
_cell.angle_alpha   90.00
_cell.angle_beta   90.00
_cell.angle_gamma   90.00
#
_symmetry.space_group_name_H-M   'P 1'
#
loop_
_entity.id
_entity.type
_entity.pdbx_description
1 polymer ?
#
loop_
_entity_poly.entity_id
_entity_poly.type
_entity_poly.pdbx_seq_one_letter_code
_entity_poly.pdbx_strand_id
1 'polypeptide(L)'
;MSDLPQTKPVCQLDADGFYLHQTVADADPMQPENWLIPAGCVDAEPPESKQGFVAQWQPQSQTWAYLPDYRGQTVYRTDNGQPETVQTVGELPAHLTAAAPPSELHEWSAEKQTWQLNRTKQKAAEQAQFQAAQAAKLAELATAAQAFVDKHAKTDIVPAFEQETWAMQGAEARAWAEDDNAPTPVLDGIAKHRGIDRIVLIRAALRKTQQYEMLAACVAGQRQALQVQIERAKTQDDLAAVEIAFRLPETEG
;
A
#
# COMPACT_ATOMS: atom_id res chain seq x y z
N MET A 1 33.54 -66.02 -36.13
CA MET A 1 32.53 -66.06 -35.06
C MET A 1 32.20 -64.61 -34.78
N SER A 2 31.03 -64.16 -35.23
CA SER A 2 30.58 -62.80 -34.92
C SER A 2 30.17 -62.80 -33.45
N ASP A 3 30.93 -62.10 -32.61
CA ASP A 3 30.51 -61.80 -31.25
C ASP A 3 29.28 -60.90 -31.35
N LEU A 4 28.10 -61.48 -31.13
CA LEU A 4 26.88 -60.70 -30.99
C LEU A 4 27.01 -59.84 -29.72
N PRO A 5 26.59 -58.56 -29.76
CA PRO A 5 26.63 -57.70 -28.58
C PRO A 5 25.79 -58.31 -27.45
N GLN A 6 26.32 -58.33 -26.23
CA GLN A 6 25.60 -58.87 -25.06
C GLN A 6 24.57 -57.88 -24.48
N THR A 7 24.69 -56.60 -24.82
CA THR A 7 23.83 -55.52 -24.32
C THR A 7 23.40 -54.59 -25.45
N LYS A 8 22.18 -54.08 -25.37
CA LYS A 8 21.63 -53.08 -26.29
C LYS A 8 21.17 -51.83 -25.52
N PRO A 9 21.46 -50.60 -25.98
CA PRO A 9 20.92 -49.40 -25.35
C PRO A 9 19.40 -49.31 -25.54
N VAL A 10 18.70 -48.97 -24.47
CA VAL A 10 17.25 -48.76 -24.42
C VAL A 10 16.93 -47.50 -23.63
N CYS A 11 15.75 -46.92 -23.82
CA CYS A 11 15.35 -45.68 -23.17
C CYS A 11 14.45 -45.97 -21.96
N GLN A 12 14.87 -45.57 -20.76
CA GLN A 12 14.07 -45.66 -19.54
C GLN A 12 13.05 -44.51 -19.51
N LEU A 13 11.79 -44.85 -19.20
CA LEU A 13 10.69 -43.91 -19.02
C LEU A 13 10.29 -43.80 -17.53
N ASP A 14 9.65 -42.69 -17.16
CA ASP A 14 8.90 -42.59 -15.91
C ASP A 14 7.48 -43.21 -16.03
N ALA A 15 6.69 -43.11 -14.96
CA ALA A 15 5.35 -43.68 -14.91
C ALA A 15 4.37 -43.04 -15.91
N ASP A 16 4.64 -41.80 -16.34
CA ASP A 16 3.82 -41.04 -17.30
C ASP A 16 4.36 -41.15 -18.74
N GLY A 17 5.42 -41.95 -18.95
CA GLY A 17 6.01 -42.22 -20.25
C GLY A 17 7.03 -41.17 -20.73
N PHE A 18 7.51 -40.30 -19.85
CA PHE A 18 8.57 -39.33 -20.18
C PHE A 18 9.95 -39.96 -20.12
N TYR A 19 10.82 -39.58 -21.06
CA TYR A 19 12.20 -40.04 -21.11
C TYR A 19 13.00 -39.58 -19.87
N LEU A 20 13.71 -40.52 -19.23
CA LEU A 20 14.60 -40.26 -18.09
C LEU A 20 16.07 -40.30 -18.50
N HIS A 21 16.54 -41.43 -19.00
CA HIS A 21 17.93 -41.64 -19.47
C HIS A 21 18.03 -42.91 -20.31
N GLN A 22 19.19 -43.15 -20.93
CA GLN A 22 19.49 -44.45 -21.53
C GLN A 22 19.94 -45.45 -20.46
N THR A 23 19.55 -46.70 -20.64
CA THR A 23 20.04 -47.88 -19.90
C THR A 23 20.31 -49.01 -20.89
N VAL A 24 20.56 -50.22 -20.41
CA VAL A 24 20.84 -51.38 -21.27
C VAL A 24 19.83 -52.50 -21.06
N ALA A 25 19.51 -53.21 -22.14
CA ALA A 25 18.83 -54.50 -22.14
C ALA A 25 19.84 -55.59 -22.44
N ASP A 26 19.77 -56.70 -21.72
CA ASP A 26 20.62 -57.86 -21.93
C ASP A 26 20.05 -58.75 -23.04
N ALA A 27 20.92 -59.44 -23.77
CA ALA A 27 20.50 -60.50 -24.69
C ALA A 27 19.89 -61.68 -23.90
N ASP A 28 18.83 -62.29 -24.44
CA ASP A 28 18.25 -63.50 -23.85
C ASP A 28 19.25 -64.67 -23.98
N PRO A 29 19.71 -65.26 -22.85
CA PRO A 29 20.70 -66.35 -22.87
C PRO A 29 20.23 -67.59 -23.66
N MET A 30 18.92 -67.77 -23.82
CA MET A 30 18.33 -68.89 -24.56
C MET A 30 18.01 -68.53 -26.02
N GLN A 31 17.89 -67.23 -26.34
CA GLN A 31 17.58 -66.73 -27.68
C GLN A 31 18.42 -65.47 -27.95
N PRO A 32 19.70 -65.59 -28.35
CA PRO A 32 20.63 -64.46 -28.44
C PRO A 32 20.22 -63.32 -29.40
N GLU A 33 19.24 -63.57 -30.28
CA GLU A 33 18.65 -62.57 -31.19
C GLU A 33 17.50 -61.76 -30.54
N ASN A 34 17.08 -62.13 -29.32
CA ASN A 34 16.01 -61.50 -28.56
C ASN A 34 16.58 -60.68 -27.38
N TRP A 35 15.95 -59.55 -27.07
CA TRP A 35 16.40 -58.63 -26.03
C TRP A 35 15.45 -58.64 -24.83
N LEU A 36 16.02 -58.76 -23.63
CA LEU A 36 15.28 -58.68 -22.37
C LEU A 36 15.12 -57.21 -21.97
N ILE A 37 14.11 -56.54 -22.55
CA ILE A 37 13.82 -55.13 -22.27
C ILE A 37 13.32 -54.97 -20.83
N PRO A 38 13.99 -54.18 -19.97
CA PRO A 38 13.53 -53.94 -18.62
C PRO A 38 12.15 -53.28 -18.58
N ALA A 39 11.40 -53.48 -17.50
CA ALA A 39 10.10 -52.82 -17.33
C ALA A 39 10.24 -51.29 -17.33
N GLY A 40 9.37 -50.60 -18.06
CA GLY A 40 9.45 -49.15 -18.23
C GLY A 40 10.50 -48.67 -19.23
N CYS A 41 11.20 -49.59 -19.94
CA CYS A 41 12.07 -49.24 -21.05
C CYS A 41 11.37 -49.41 -22.41
N VAL A 42 11.83 -48.63 -23.39
CA VAL A 42 11.45 -48.77 -24.80
C VAL A 42 12.68 -48.94 -25.68
N ASP A 43 12.55 -49.80 -26.69
CA ASP A 43 13.57 -50.03 -27.70
C ASP A 43 13.47 -48.95 -28.79
N ALA A 44 14.06 -47.79 -28.51
CA ALA A 44 14.11 -46.64 -29.38
C ALA A 44 15.41 -45.85 -29.16
N GLU A 45 15.83 -45.09 -30.16
CA GLU A 45 16.90 -44.11 -29.99
C GLU A 45 16.45 -43.01 -29.00
N PRO A 46 17.38 -42.48 -28.17
CA PRO A 46 17.06 -41.42 -27.23
C PRO A 46 16.57 -40.17 -27.96
N PRO A 47 15.60 -39.44 -27.39
CA PRO A 47 15.12 -38.21 -28.00
C PRO A 47 16.21 -37.14 -27.97
N GLU A 48 16.20 -36.26 -28.98
CA GLU A 48 17.04 -35.06 -28.96
C GLU A 48 16.61 -34.12 -27.83
N SER A 49 17.59 -33.55 -27.12
CA SER A 49 17.28 -32.55 -26.10
C SER A 49 16.78 -31.26 -26.75
N LYS A 50 15.63 -30.77 -26.28
CA LYS A 50 15.04 -29.49 -26.70
C LYS A 50 14.79 -28.61 -25.48
N GLN A 51 15.40 -27.42 -25.46
CA GLN A 51 15.25 -26.50 -24.34
C GLN A 51 13.77 -26.13 -24.13
N GLY A 52 13.27 -26.32 -22.91
CA GLY A 52 11.87 -26.04 -22.55
C GLY A 52 10.87 -27.12 -22.95
N PHE A 53 11.32 -28.29 -23.41
CA PHE A 53 10.47 -29.43 -23.74
C PHE A 53 10.97 -30.71 -23.08
N VAL A 54 10.05 -31.63 -22.83
CA VAL A 54 10.34 -33.02 -22.45
C VAL A 54 9.72 -33.96 -23.48
N ALA A 55 10.41 -35.07 -23.74
CA ALA A 55 9.97 -36.08 -24.68
C ALA A 55 9.13 -37.16 -23.98
N GLN A 56 7.93 -37.42 -24.50
CA GLN A 56 7.03 -38.49 -24.07
C GLN A 56 6.93 -39.56 -25.16
N TRP A 57 7.07 -40.82 -24.78
CA TRP A 57 6.93 -41.93 -25.71
C TRP A 57 5.47 -42.14 -26.14
N GLN A 58 5.22 -42.34 -27.44
CA GLN A 58 3.91 -42.64 -28.00
C GLN A 58 3.86 -44.11 -28.45
N PRO A 59 3.26 -45.03 -27.66
CA PRO A 59 3.34 -46.47 -27.93
C PRO A 59 2.70 -46.90 -29.25
N GLN A 60 1.65 -46.21 -29.70
CA GLN A 60 0.91 -46.57 -30.91
C GLN A 60 1.70 -46.24 -32.19
N SER A 61 2.43 -45.13 -32.19
CA SER A 61 3.24 -44.69 -33.34
C SER A 61 4.72 -45.07 -33.21
N GLN A 62 5.15 -45.52 -32.03
CA GLN A 62 6.55 -45.77 -31.69
C GLN A 62 7.45 -44.55 -31.95
N THR A 63 6.99 -43.37 -31.53
CA THR A 63 7.70 -42.09 -31.73
C THR A 63 7.72 -41.23 -30.47
N TRP A 64 8.62 -40.24 -30.42
CA TRP A 64 8.70 -39.23 -29.37
C TRP A 64 7.80 -38.03 -29.66
N ALA A 65 6.92 -37.67 -28.72
CA ALA A 65 6.20 -36.40 -28.70
C ALA A 65 6.91 -35.41 -27.77
N TYR A 66 7.13 -34.17 -28.22
CA TYR A 66 7.76 -33.13 -27.39
C TYR A 66 6.68 -32.25 -26.78
N LEU A 67 6.56 -32.27 -25.46
CA LEU A 67 5.62 -31.44 -24.71
C LEU A 67 6.37 -30.31 -24.00
N PRO A 68 5.81 -29.09 -23.94
CA PRO A 68 6.40 -28.01 -23.16
C PRO A 68 6.57 -28.41 -21.69
N ASP A 69 7.71 -28.05 -21.11
CA ASP A 69 8.00 -28.32 -19.70
C ASP A 69 8.21 -27.00 -18.95
N TYR A 70 7.14 -26.55 -18.29
CA TYR A 70 7.18 -25.37 -17.43
C TYR A 70 7.34 -25.74 -15.95
N ARG A 71 7.54 -27.03 -15.60
CA ARG A 71 7.58 -27.48 -14.20
C ARG A 71 8.61 -26.71 -13.39
N GLY A 72 8.24 -26.34 -12.17
CA GLY A 72 9.07 -25.52 -11.28
C GLY A 72 9.15 -24.04 -11.63
N GLN A 73 8.62 -23.60 -12.78
CA GLN A 73 8.51 -22.18 -13.12
C GLN A 73 7.30 -21.56 -12.43
N THR A 74 7.41 -20.27 -12.11
CA THR A 74 6.30 -19.46 -11.61
C THR A 74 5.49 -18.90 -12.79
N VAL A 75 4.21 -19.20 -12.79
CA VAL A 75 3.20 -18.65 -13.70
C VAL A 75 2.18 -17.86 -12.89
N TYR A 76 1.29 -17.13 -13.56
CA TYR A 76 0.35 -16.21 -12.93
C TYR A 76 -1.06 -16.53 -13.39
N ARG A 77 -2.00 -16.49 -12.45
CA ARG A 77 -3.42 -16.64 -12.76
C ARG A 77 -3.94 -15.42 -13.51
N THR A 78 -4.68 -15.63 -14.59
CA THR A 78 -5.17 -14.54 -15.44
C THR A 78 -6.35 -13.79 -14.82
N ASP A 79 -7.07 -14.39 -13.88
CA ASP A 79 -8.20 -13.76 -13.18
C ASP A 79 -7.78 -12.73 -12.12
N ASN A 80 -6.67 -12.97 -11.42
CA ASN A 80 -6.26 -12.17 -10.27
C ASN A 80 -4.76 -11.86 -10.19
N GLY A 81 -3.94 -12.39 -11.11
CA GLY A 81 -2.50 -12.16 -11.15
C GLY A 81 -1.69 -12.90 -10.07
N GLN A 82 -2.30 -13.81 -9.30
CA GLN A 82 -1.61 -14.54 -8.24
C GLN A 82 -0.60 -15.55 -8.83
N PRO A 83 0.59 -15.67 -8.24
CA PRO A 83 1.59 -16.62 -8.68
C PRO A 83 1.18 -18.06 -8.35
N GLU A 84 1.53 -18.97 -9.25
CA GLU A 84 1.36 -20.42 -9.12
C GLU A 84 2.60 -21.11 -9.66
N THR A 85 2.99 -22.25 -9.07
CA THR A 85 4.13 -23.04 -9.57
C THR A 85 3.60 -24.18 -10.41
N VAL A 86 4.14 -24.34 -11.61
CA VAL A 86 3.73 -25.45 -12.49
C VAL A 86 4.27 -26.77 -11.95
N GLN A 87 3.38 -27.76 -11.84
CA GLN A 87 3.72 -29.09 -11.34
C GLN A 87 3.63 -30.17 -12.43
N THR A 88 2.92 -29.90 -13.52
CA THR A 88 2.65 -30.85 -14.60
C THR A 88 3.35 -30.46 -15.89
N VAL A 89 3.76 -31.46 -16.68
CA VAL A 89 4.22 -31.26 -18.06
C VAL A 89 3.03 -30.91 -18.95
N GLY A 90 3.27 -30.09 -19.97
CA GLY A 90 2.31 -29.77 -21.02
C GLY A 90 2.11 -28.28 -21.22
N GLU A 91 1.13 -27.95 -22.05
CA GLU A 91 0.73 -26.56 -22.26
C GLU A 91 0.16 -25.96 -20.97
N LEU A 92 0.41 -24.66 -20.76
CA LEU A 92 -0.21 -23.95 -19.66
C LEU A 92 -1.73 -23.88 -19.89
N PRO A 93 -2.55 -24.23 -18.88
CA PRO A 93 -3.98 -24.00 -18.91
C PRO A 93 -4.33 -22.55 -19.25
N ALA A 94 -5.46 -22.32 -19.93
CA ALA A 94 -5.88 -20.97 -20.36
C ALA A 94 -6.08 -19.94 -19.23
N HIS A 95 -6.22 -20.40 -17.98
CA HIS A 95 -6.31 -19.54 -16.80
C HIS A 95 -4.94 -19.14 -16.23
N LEU A 96 -3.84 -19.58 -16.85
CA LEU A 96 -2.47 -19.31 -16.44
C LEU A 96 -1.69 -18.61 -17.57
N THR A 97 -0.73 -17.78 -17.18
CA THR A 97 0.20 -17.10 -18.08
C THR A 97 1.59 -17.05 -17.45
N ALA A 98 2.64 -17.20 -18.25
CA ALA A 98 4.02 -16.99 -17.77
C ALA A 98 4.34 -15.50 -17.54
N ALA A 99 3.53 -14.58 -18.07
CA ALA A 99 3.74 -13.15 -17.91
C ALA A 99 3.24 -12.67 -16.54
N ALA A 100 4.10 -12.01 -15.76
CA ALA A 100 3.70 -11.36 -14.52
C ALA A 100 2.85 -10.10 -14.79
N PRO A 101 1.82 -9.81 -13.98
CA PRO A 101 1.13 -8.53 -14.04
C PRO A 101 2.13 -7.40 -13.66
N PRO A 102 2.28 -6.34 -14.48
CA PRO A 102 3.21 -5.26 -14.16
C PRO A 102 2.86 -4.48 -12.88
N SER A 103 1.57 -4.45 -12.51
CA SER A 103 1.07 -3.84 -11.28
C SER A 103 -0.37 -4.29 -11.00
N GLU A 104 -0.91 -3.99 -9.82
CA GLU A 104 -2.32 -4.25 -9.45
C GLU A 104 -3.34 -3.50 -10.33
N LEU A 105 -2.90 -2.41 -10.98
CA LEU A 105 -3.69 -1.65 -11.96
C LEU A 105 -3.86 -2.38 -13.30
N HIS A 106 -3.14 -3.48 -13.54
CA HIS A 106 -3.28 -4.25 -14.76
C HIS A 106 -4.30 -5.38 -14.59
N GLU A 107 -4.92 -5.76 -15.70
CA GLU A 107 -5.89 -6.84 -15.80
C GLU A 107 -5.63 -7.64 -17.06
N TRP A 108 -5.84 -8.95 -17.00
CA TRP A 108 -5.57 -9.82 -18.14
C TRP A 108 -6.59 -9.59 -19.24
N SER A 109 -6.11 -9.36 -20.45
CA SER A 109 -6.96 -9.34 -21.63
C SER A 109 -6.88 -10.69 -22.32
N ALA A 110 -7.95 -11.47 -22.24
CA ALA A 110 -8.04 -12.76 -22.94
C ALA A 110 -7.91 -12.61 -24.46
N GLU A 111 -8.42 -11.52 -25.04
CA GLU A 111 -8.34 -11.22 -26.47
C GLU A 111 -6.90 -10.96 -26.94
N LYS A 112 -6.13 -10.16 -26.18
CA LYS A 112 -4.75 -9.80 -26.54
C LYS A 112 -3.69 -10.72 -25.92
N GLN A 113 -4.11 -11.65 -25.06
CA GLN A 113 -3.26 -12.51 -24.24
C GLN A 113 -2.13 -11.73 -23.55
N THR A 114 -2.47 -10.58 -22.98
CA THR A 114 -1.51 -9.71 -22.29
C THR A 114 -2.18 -8.90 -21.19
N TRP A 115 -1.38 -8.47 -20.21
CA TRP A 115 -1.80 -7.57 -19.15
C TRP A 115 -2.02 -6.16 -19.71
N GLN A 116 -3.23 -5.64 -19.57
CA GLN A 116 -3.58 -4.28 -19.99
C GLN A 116 -3.88 -3.40 -18.77
N LEU A 117 -3.46 -2.15 -18.84
CA LEU A 117 -3.75 -1.16 -17.81
C LEU A 117 -5.27 -0.93 -17.72
N ASN A 118 -5.85 -1.24 -16.56
CA ASN A 118 -7.24 -0.97 -16.29
C ASN A 118 -7.40 0.51 -15.91
N ARG A 119 -7.93 1.30 -16.84
CA ARG A 119 -8.14 2.76 -16.66
C ARG A 119 -9.08 3.11 -15.52
N THR A 120 -10.00 2.22 -15.16
CA THR A 120 -10.90 2.41 -14.02
C THR A 120 -10.15 2.24 -12.70
N LYS A 121 -9.33 1.19 -12.56
CA LYS A 121 -8.44 1.00 -11.40
C LYS A 121 -7.45 2.15 -11.27
N GLN A 122 -6.84 2.58 -12.40
CA GLN A 122 -5.93 3.72 -12.42
C GLN A 122 -6.60 4.98 -11.88
N LYS A 123 -7.76 5.37 -12.44
CA LYS A 123 -8.49 6.57 -11.98
C LYS A 123 -8.92 6.47 -10.52
N ALA A 124 -9.34 5.29 -10.06
CA ALA A 124 -9.70 5.07 -8.67
C ALA A 124 -8.49 5.25 -7.74
N ALA A 125 -7.32 4.73 -8.13
CA ALA A 125 -6.08 4.90 -7.38
C ALA A 125 -5.62 6.37 -7.35
N GLU A 126 -5.66 7.07 -8.48
CA GLU A 126 -5.35 8.50 -8.57
C GLU A 126 -6.30 9.34 -7.69
N GLN A 127 -7.61 9.04 -7.72
CA GLN A 127 -8.59 9.70 -6.87
C GLN A 127 -8.33 9.42 -5.39
N ALA A 128 -8.06 8.16 -5.01
CA ALA A 128 -7.76 7.80 -3.63
C ALA A 128 -6.51 8.52 -3.11
N GLN A 129 -5.46 8.61 -3.93
CA GLN A 129 -4.25 9.37 -3.61
C GLN A 129 -4.55 10.87 -3.41
N PHE A 130 -5.35 11.46 -4.29
CA PHE A 130 -5.74 12.87 -4.15
C PHE A 130 -6.55 13.13 -2.88
N GLN A 131 -7.53 12.27 -2.57
CA GLN A 131 -8.33 12.37 -1.34
C GLN A 131 -7.47 12.22 -0.09
N ALA A 132 -6.51 11.28 -0.08
CA ALA A 132 -5.57 11.12 1.03
C ALA A 132 -4.69 12.37 1.22
N ALA A 133 -4.20 12.96 0.13
CA ALA A 133 -3.42 14.20 0.18
C ALA A 133 -4.27 15.38 0.72
N GLN A 134 -5.52 15.52 0.26
CA GLN A 134 -6.43 16.57 0.74
C GLN A 134 -6.70 16.43 2.25
N ALA A 135 -6.97 15.20 2.72
CA ALA A 135 -7.17 14.92 4.13
C ALA A 135 -5.91 15.23 4.97
N ALA A 136 -4.72 14.86 4.49
CA ALA A 136 -3.46 15.19 5.14
C ALA A 136 -3.24 16.70 5.26
N LYS A 137 -3.56 17.47 4.21
CA LYS A 137 -3.45 18.93 4.21
C LYS A 137 -4.42 19.59 5.19
N LEU A 138 -5.64 19.07 5.32
CA LEU A 138 -6.61 19.53 6.32
C LEU A 138 -6.14 19.25 7.76
N ALA A 139 -5.52 18.09 7.98
CA ALA A 139 -4.92 17.77 9.28
C ALA A 139 -3.73 18.70 9.60
N GLU A 140 -2.83 18.93 8.63
CA GLU A 140 -1.74 19.91 8.74
C GLU A 140 -2.28 21.30 9.10
N LEU A 141 -3.32 21.76 8.42
CA LEU A 141 -3.98 23.04 8.67
C LEU A 141 -4.53 23.13 10.10
N ALA A 142 -5.18 22.08 10.59
CA ALA A 142 -5.72 22.04 11.95
C ALA A 142 -4.59 22.09 13.00
N THR A 143 -3.55 21.29 12.83
CA THR A 143 -2.38 21.30 13.72
C THR A 143 -1.66 22.65 13.71
N ALA A 144 -1.45 23.24 12.54
CA ALA A 144 -0.79 24.54 12.41
C ALA A 144 -1.60 25.67 13.07
N ALA A 145 -2.93 25.66 12.93
CA ALA A 145 -3.80 26.63 13.58
C ALA A 145 -3.69 26.54 15.11
N GLN A 146 -3.77 25.33 15.65
CA GLN A 146 -3.66 25.09 17.09
C GLN A 146 -2.29 25.52 17.63
N ALA A 147 -1.20 25.09 16.98
CA ALA A 147 0.16 25.46 17.37
C ALA A 147 0.40 26.98 17.32
N PHE A 148 -0.21 27.67 16.35
CA PHE A 148 -0.12 29.13 16.25
C PHE A 148 -0.83 29.82 17.42
N VAL A 149 -2.08 29.42 17.73
CA VAL A 149 -2.78 29.92 18.91
C VAL A 149 -1.99 29.62 20.17
N ASP A 150 -1.46 28.39 20.30
CA ASP A 150 -0.80 27.98 21.53
C ASP A 150 0.45 28.81 21.83
N LYS A 151 1.28 29.01 20.81
CA LYS A 151 2.47 29.84 20.90
C LYS A 151 2.16 31.29 21.27
N HIS A 152 1.10 31.86 20.71
CA HIS A 152 0.79 33.29 20.88
C HIS A 152 -0.08 33.57 22.11
N ALA A 153 -0.90 32.62 22.55
CA ALA A 153 -1.65 32.65 23.80
C ALA A 153 -0.86 32.13 25.01
N LYS A 154 0.29 31.47 24.76
CA LYS A 154 1.11 30.79 25.76
C LYS A 154 0.37 29.66 26.48
N THR A 155 -0.59 29.01 25.83
CA THR A 155 -1.29 27.83 26.37
C THR A 155 -0.39 26.60 26.37
N ASP A 156 0.70 26.60 25.58
CA ASP A 156 1.71 25.54 25.53
C ASP A 156 2.42 25.30 26.88
N ILE A 157 2.50 26.34 27.72
CA ILE A 157 3.15 26.30 29.03
C ILE A 157 2.17 26.39 30.21
N VAL A 158 0.87 26.54 29.94
CA VAL A 158 -0.15 26.69 30.99
C VAL A 158 -0.87 25.36 31.20
N PRO A 159 -0.98 24.84 32.44
CA PRO A 159 -1.70 23.60 32.71
C PRO A 159 -3.17 23.65 32.23
N ALA A 160 -3.68 22.53 31.75
CA ALA A 160 -5.04 22.44 31.19
C ALA A 160 -6.13 22.95 32.16
N PHE A 161 -6.05 22.60 33.44
CA PHE A 161 -7.02 23.05 34.44
C PHE A 161 -7.03 24.58 34.62
N GLU A 162 -5.90 25.27 34.41
CA GLU A 162 -5.85 26.73 34.45
C GLU A 162 -6.55 27.32 33.22
N GLN A 163 -6.33 26.74 32.04
CA GLN A 163 -6.98 27.17 30.79
C GLN A 163 -8.50 27.05 30.86
N GLU A 164 -9.01 25.98 31.47
CA GLU A 164 -10.45 25.77 31.70
C GLU A 164 -11.08 26.92 32.51
N THR A 165 -10.31 27.59 33.38
CA THR A 165 -10.79 28.72 34.18
C THR A 165 -10.77 30.05 33.44
N TRP A 166 -10.10 30.14 32.30
CA TRP A 166 -9.91 31.42 31.59
C TRP A 166 -11.22 32.02 31.09
N ALA A 167 -12.16 31.17 30.64
CA ALA A 167 -13.48 31.63 30.24
C ALA A 167 -14.26 32.27 31.40
N MET A 168 -14.16 31.66 32.60
CA MET A 168 -14.79 32.20 33.82
C MET A 168 -14.13 33.52 34.25
N GLN A 169 -12.79 33.55 34.30
CA GLN A 169 -12.02 34.76 34.62
C GLN A 169 -12.33 35.91 33.64
N GLY A 170 -12.44 35.61 32.34
CA GLY A 170 -12.79 36.59 31.31
C GLY A 170 -14.24 37.07 31.40
N ALA A 171 -15.18 36.21 31.80
CA ALA A 171 -16.57 36.62 32.05
C ALA A 171 -16.66 37.58 33.25
N GLU A 172 -16.01 37.25 34.37
CA GLU A 172 -15.94 38.12 35.55
C GLU A 172 -15.28 39.47 35.21
N ALA A 173 -14.17 39.46 34.47
CA ALA A 173 -13.46 40.67 34.12
C ALA A 173 -14.26 41.60 33.20
N ARG A 174 -15.07 41.03 32.27
CA ARG A 174 -15.98 41.80 31.41
C ARG A 174 -17.16 42.37 32.20
N ALA A 175 -17.80 41.56 33.04
CA ALA A 175 -18.89 42.02 33.89
C ALA A 175 -18.43 43.17 34.81
N TRP A 176 -17.24 43.05 35.39
CA TRP A 176 -16.64 44.11 36.19
C TRP A 176 -16.30 45.38 35.39
N ALA A 177 -15.94 45.25 34.11
CA ALA A 177 -15.68 46.40 33.24
C ALA A 177 -16.95 47.18 32.85
N GLU A 178 -18.12 46.54 32.91
CA GLU A 178 -19.43 47.16 32.68
C GLU A 178 -20.03 47.72 33.97
N ASP A 179 -19.80 47.05 35.10
CA ASP A 179 -20.21 47.46 36.45
C ASP A 179 -19.10 47.15 37.47
N ASP A 180 -18.44 48.18 38.00
CA ASP A 180 -17.36 48.07 38.98
C ASP A 180 -17.77 47.37 40.30
N ASN A 181 -19.08 47.13 40.53
CA ASN A 181 -19.60 46.36 41.66
C ASN A 181 -19.86 44.87 41.36
N ALA A 182 -19.70 44.43 40.11
CA ALA A 182 -19.96 43.05 39.73
C ALA A 182 -19.03 42.08 40.50
N PRO A 183 -19.55 40.93 40.96
CA PRO A 183 -18.78 39.97 41.73
C PRO A 183 -17.74 39.26 40.84
N THR A 184 -16.53 39.11 41.37
CA THR A 184 -15.40 38.47 40.67
C THR A 184 -14.79 37.34 41.52
N PRO A 185 -15.57 36.35 41.99
CA PRO A 185 -15.12 35.39 43.00
C PRO A 185 -13.91 34.54 42.58
N VAL A 186 -13.78 34.18 41.30
CA VAL A 186 -12.61 33.44 40.79
C VAL A 186 -11.37 34.34 40.84
N LEU A 187 -11.47 35.55 40.30
CA LEU A 187 -10.36 36.51 40.31
C LEU A 187 -10.02 36.95 41.75
N ASP A 188 -10.98 37.07 42.65
CA ASP A 188 -10.78 37.42 44.06
C ASP A 188 -10.00 36.33 44.79
N GLY A 189 -10.34 35.05 44.56
CA GLY A 189 -9.58 33.92 45.08
C GLY A 189 -8.14 33.92 44.59
N ILE A 190 -7.93 34.13 43.29
CA ILE A 190 -6.59 34.20 42.68
C ILE A 190 -5.79 35.38 43.24
N ALA A 191 -6.40 36.57 43.34
CA ALA A 191 -5.75 37.76 43.89
C ALA A 191 -5.31 37.53 45.34
N LYS A 192 -6.18 36.94 46.16
CA LYS A 192 -5.90 36.60 47.56
C LYS A 192 -4.72 35.65 47.69
N HIS A 193 -4.67 34.57 46.91
CA HIS A 193 -3.56 33.59 46.98
C HIS A 193 -2.25 34.13 46.40
N ARG A 194 -2.31 35.06 45.44
CA ARG A 194 -1.12 35.68 44.82
C ARG A 194 -0.62 36.91 45.58
N GLY A 195 -1.37 37.43 46.55
CA GLY A 195 -1.02 38.66 47.27
C GLY A 195 -0.96 39.90 46.37
N ILE A 196 -1.80 39.94 45.31
CA ILE A 196 -1.85 41.06 44.35
C ILE A 196 -3.14 41.85 44.51
N ASP A 197 -3.10 43.13 44.13
CA ASP A 197 -4.29 43.97 44.11
C ASP A 197 -5.37 43.41 43.17
N ARG A 198 -6.60 43.35 43.68
CA ARG A 198 -7.77 42.80 42.97
C ARG A 198 -8.01 43.53 41.65
N ILE A 199 -8.00 44.86 41.66
CA ILE A 199 -8.31 45.68 40.48
C ILE A 199 -7.21 45.53 39.42
N VAL A 200 -5.95 45.47 39.85
CA VAL A 200 -4.82 45.18 38.97
C VAL A 200 -4.99 43.82 38.28
N LEU A 201 -5.39 42.78 39.01
CA LEU A 201 -5.64 41.47 38.43
C LEU A 201 -6.82 41.49 37.44
N ILE A 202 -7.95 42.11 37.80
CA ILE A 202 -9.14 42.17 36.94
C ILE A 202 -8.82 42.86 35.61
N ARG A 203 -8.13 44.02 35.65
CA ARG A 203 -7.71 44.73 34.42
C ARG A 203 -6.75 43.90 33.58
N ALA A 204 -5.83 43.18 34.21
CA ALA A 204 -4.91 42.30 33.50
C ALA A 204 -5.63 41.09 32.88
N ALA A 205 -6.62 40.52 33.58
CA ALA A 205 -7.46 39.45 33.07
C ALA A 205 -8.27 39.92 31.86
N LEU A 206 -8.95 41.06 31.96
CA LEU A 206 -9.71 41.66 30.85
C LEU A 206 -8.85 41.84 29.60
N ARG A 207 -7.67 42.46 29.76
CA ARG A 207 -6.74 42.68 28.63
C ARG A 207 -6.32 41.38 27.97
N LYS A 208 -5.96 40.36 28.77
CA LYS A 208 -5.55 39.05 28.25
C LYS A 208 -6.70 38.33 27.55
N THR A 209 -7.92 38.39 28.11
CA THR A 209 -9.12 37.83 27.50
C THR A 209 -9.37 38.46 26.13
N GLN A 210 -9.37 39.79 26.03
CA GLN A 210 -9.56 40.48 24.75
C GLN A 210 -8.48 40.12 23.72
N GLN A 211 -7.21 40.05 24.13
CA GLN A 211 -6.11 39.64 23.25
C GLN A 211 -6.27 38.21 22.74
N TYR A 212 -6.67 37.28 23.61
CA TYR A 212 -6.93 35.89 23.24
C TYR A 212 -8.13 35.76 22.30
N GLU A 213 -9.24 36.44 22.60
CA GLU A 213 -10.44 36.44 21.76
C GLU A 213 -10.15 36.96 20.35
N MET A 214 -9.42 38.08 20.23
CA MET A 214 -9.00 38.62 18.93
C MET A 214 -8.10 37.66 18.16
N LEU A 215 -7.10 37.05 18.84
CA LEU A 215 -6.22 36.06 18.24
C LEU A 215 -7.01 34.85 17.74
N ALA A 216 -7.85 34.26 18.60
CA ALA A 216 -8.62 33.07 18.30
C ALA A 216 -9.60 33.32 17.13
N ALA A 217 -10.31 34.45 17.13
CA ALA A 217 -11.20 34.83 16.04
C ALA A 217 -10.45 35.00 14.71
N CYS A 218 -9.31 35.69 14.75
CA CYS A 218 -8.47 35.93 13.56
C CYS A 218 -7.94 34.60 12.97
N VAL A 219 -7.41 33.72 13.82
CA VAL A 219 -6.89 32.41 13.39
C VAL A 219 -8.01 31.50 12.90
N ALA A 220 -9.16 31.50 13.57
CA ALA A 220 -10.33 30.72 13.14
C ALA A 220 -10.80 31.15 11.73
N GLY A 221 -10.88 32.45 11.46
CA GLY A 221 -11.23 32.97 10.14
C GLY A 221 -10.21 32.59 9.07
N GLN A 222 -8.91 32.75 9.34
CA GLN A 222 -7.84 32.33 8.43
C GLN A 222 -7.89 30.82 8.14
N ARG A 223 -8.10 30.00 9.18
CA ARG A 223 -8.21 28.54 9.04
C ARG A 223 -9.40 28.15 8.17
N GLN A 224 -10.56 28.77 8.39
CA GLN A 224 -11.75 28.53 7.56
C GLN A 224 -11.51 28.93 6.10
N ALA A 225 -10.85 30.05 5.84
CA ALA A 225 -10.50 30.48 4.50
C ALA A 225 -9.55 29.49 3.79
N LEU A 226 -8.51 29.02 4.49
CA LEU A 226 -7.58 28.01 3.97
C LEU A 226 -8.27 26.65 3.76
N GLN A 227 -9.17 26.24 4.67
CA GLN A 227 -9.97 25.03 4.52
C GLN A 227 -10.78 25.06 3.22
N VAL A 228 -11.46 26.17 2.93
CA VAL A 228 -12.22 26.34 1.69
C VAL A 228 -11.32 26.26 0.45
N GLN A 229 -10.09 26.77 0.52
CA GLN A 229 -9.13 26.64 -0.60
C GLN A 229 -8.73 25.17 -0.82
N ILE A 230 -8.42 24.44 0.24
CA ILE A 230 -8.07 23.01 0.20
C ILE A 230 -9.23 22.18 -0.39
N GLU A 231 -10.46 22.44 0.06
CA GLU A 231 -11.66 21.73 -0.41
C GLU A 231 -12.00 22.02 -1.87
N ARG A 232 -11.62 23.21 -2.37
CA ARG A 232 -11.83 23.60 -3.78
C ARG A 232 -10.74 23.12 -4.73
N ALA A 233 -9.60 22.65 -4.21
CA ALA A 233 -8.51 22.10 -5.02
C ALA A 233 -9.02 20.92 -5.86
N LYS A 234 -8.57 20.84 -7.12
CA LYS A 234 -8.96 19.75 -8.05
C LYS A 234 -7.79 18.88 -8.47
N THR A 235 -6.58 19.38 -8.29
CA THR A 235 -5.34 18.73 -8.68
C THR A 235 -4.34 18.72 -7.52
N GLN A 236 -3.34 17.86 -7.60
CA GLN A 236 -2.25 17.87 -6.62
C GLN A 236 -1.51 19.21 -6.60
N ASP A 237 -1.36 19.86 -7.76
CA ASP A 237 -0.71 21.16 -7.87
C ASP A 237 -1.54 22.26 -7.19
N ASP A 238 -2.87 22.27 -7.37
CA ASP A 238 -3.76 23.21 -6.65
C ASP A 238 -3.60 23.05 -5.14
N LEU A 239 -3.53 21.80 -4.66
CA LEU A 239 -3.41 21.49 -3.24
C LEU A 239 -2.03 21.89 -2.70
N ALA A 240 -0.97 21.68 -3.48
CA ALA A 240 0.39 22.07 -3.12
C ALA A 240 0.57 23.60 -3.07
N ALA A 241 -0.17 24.33 -3.90
CA ALA A 241 -0.17 25.79 -3.92
C ALA A 241 -0.85 26.42 -2.68
N VAL A 242 -1.62 25.65 -1.89
CA VAL A 242 -2.21 26.17 -0.65
C VAL A 242 -1.13 26.23 0.45
N GLU A 243 -0.60 27.43 0.66
CA GLU A 243 0.34 27.72 1.75
C GLU A 243 -0.41 27.89 3.08
N ILE A 244 -0.07 27.06 4.06
CA ILE A 244 -0.63 27.15 5.41
C ILE A 244 0.23 28.12 6.22
N ALA A 245 -0.26 29.35 6.38
CA ALA A 245 0.38 30.38 7.17
C ALA A 245 -0.66 31.20 7.93
N PHE A 246 -0.38 31.47 9.21
CA PHE A 246 -1.22 32.28 10.07
C PHE A 246 -0.55 33.60 10.41
N ARG A 247 -1.36 34.65 10.54
CA ARG A 247 -0.94 36.00 10.90
C ARG A 247 -1.64 36.46 12.16
N LEU A 248 -0.96 37.32 12.92
CA LEU A 248 -1.55 37.99 14.07
C LEU A 248 -2.62 39.00 13.63
N PRO A 249 -3.62 39.28 14.47
CA PRO A 249 -4.56 40.37 14.21
C PRO A 249 -3.80 41.70 14.10
N GLU A 250 -4.17 42.52 13.13
CA GLU A 250 -3.65 43.88 13.03
C GLU A 250 -4.08 44.64 14.29
N THR A 251 -3.11 45.12 15.07
CA THR A 251 -3.39 46.05 16.16
C THR A 251 -3.74 47.38 15.51
N GLU A 252 -5.02 47.77 15.55
CA GLU A 252 -5.37 49.18 15.30
C GLU A 252 -4.53 50.04 16.26
N GLY A 253 -3.72 50.93 15.67
CA GLY A 253 -2.81 51.83 16.37
C GLY A 253 -3.50 53.04 16.98
#